data_AF-A0A923YUX9-F1
#
_entry.id   AF-A0A923YUX9-F1
#
_cell.length_a   1.000
_cell.length_b   1.000
_cell.length_c   1.000
_cell.angle_alpha   90.00
_cell.angle_beta   90.00
_cell.angle_gamma   90.00
#
_symmetry.space_group_name_H-M   'P 1'
#
loop_
_entity.id
_entity.type
_entity.pdbx_description
1 polymer ?
#
loop_
_entity_poly.entity_id
_entity_poly.type
_entity_poly.pdbx_seq_one_letter_code
_entity_poly.pdbx_strand_id
1 'polypeptide(L)' 'MKFDDVVLGRRSIRGYKPDPVPRALIEEILGVAMRAASSMNTQPWNFYVITG' A
#
# COMPACT_ATOMS: atom_id res chain seq x y z
N MET A 1 4.31 11.83 -12.94
CA MET A 1 4.93 10.49 -12.79
C MET A 1 4.13 9.52 -13.64
N LYS A 2 4.79 8.76 -14.51
CA LYS A 2 4.14 7.66 -15.25
C LYS A 2 4.07 6.43 -14.36
N PHE A 3 3.22 5.46 -14.71
CA PHE A 3 3.11 4.21 -13.97
C PHE A 3 4.47 3.49 -13.86
N ASP A 4 5.23 3.46 -14.96
CA ASP A 4 6.53 2.79 -15.03
C ASP A 4 7.55 3.36 -14.02
N ASP A 5 7.51 4.67 -13.78
CA ASP A 5 8.38 5.33 -12.80
C ASP A 5 8.17 4.77 -11.39
N VAL A 6 6.92 4.42 -11.04
CA VAL A 6 6.55 3.89 -9.71
C VAL A 6 7.04 2.45 -9.59
N VAL A 7 6.79 1.65 -10.63
CA VAL A 7 7.14 0.24 -10.67
C VAL A 7 8.66 0.05 -10.61
N LEU A 8 9.41 0.81 -11.41
CA LEU A 8 10.87 0.76 -11.45
C LEU A 8 11.53 1.46 -10.25
N GLY A 9 10.87 2.48 -9.70
CA GLY A 9 11.35 3.21 -8.52
C GLY A 9 11.21 2.45 -7.20
N ARG A 10 10.30 1.48 -7.12
CA ARG A 10 10.06 0.68 -5.91
C ARG A 10 11.29 -0.15 -5.52
N ARG A 11 11.70 -0.04 -4.26
CA ARG A 11 12.82 -0.79 -3.67
C ARG A 11 12.37 -1.55 -2.43
N SER A 12 13.09 -2.60 -2.07
CA SER A 12 12.89 -3.29 -0.79
C SER A 12 13.62 -2.51 0.31
N ILE A 13 12.89 -1.66 1.01
CA ILE A 13 13.42 -0.78 2.06
C ILE A 13 13.64 -1.59 3.35
N ARG A 14 14.81 -1.43 3.97
CA ARG A 14 15.21 -2.14 5.21
C ARG A 14 15.60 -1.20 6.36
N GLY A 15 15.55 0.12 6.13
CA GLY A 15 15.80 1.15 7.14
C GLY A 15 14.80 2.27 6.93
N TYR A 16 14.16 2.72 8.02
CA TYR A 16 13.08 3.71 8.01
C TYR A 16 13.48 4.89 8.89
N LYS A 17 12.96 6.07 8.54
CA LYS A 17 13.03 7.24 9.40
C LYS A 17 12.09 7.06 10.60
N PRO A 18 12.32 7.79 11.71
CA PRO A 18 11.40 7.78 12.84
C PRO A 18 10.09 8.53 12.56
N ASP A 19 9.96 9.18 11.40
CA ASP A 19 8.77 9.94 11.02
C ASP A 19 7.55 9.00 10.89
N PRO A 20 6.44 9.28 11.60
CA PRO A 20 5.24 8.47 11.50
C PRO A 20 4.54 8.68 10.14
N VAL A 21 3.88 7.62 9.66
CA VAL A 21 3.04 7.70 8.47
C VAL A 21 1.63 8.18 8.86
N PRO A 22 1.09 9.26 8.26
CA PRO A 22 -0.27 9.70 8.54
C PRO A 22 -1.30 8.61 8.26
N ARG A 23 -2.25 8.42 9.17
CA ARG A 23 -3.31 7.39 9.02
C ARG A 23 -4.10 7.54 7.71
N ALA A 24 -4.45 8.77 7.34
CA ALA A 24 -5.20 9.04 6.11
C ALA A 24 -4.49 8.52 4.86
N LEU A 25 -3.15 8.60 4.83
CA LEU A 25 -2.35 8.09 3.72
C LEU A 25 -2.38 6.56 3.65
N ILE A 26 -2.37 5.88 4.80
CA ILE A 26 -2.51 4.42 4.85
C ILE A 26 -3.88 3.99 4.30
N GLU A 27 -4.94 4.67 4.72
CA GLU A 27 -6.31 4.40 4.26
C GLU A 27 -6.47 4.65 2.75
N GLU A 28 -5.85 5.71 2.22
CA GLU A 28 -5.81 6.00 0.78
C GLU A 28 -5.13 4.86 0.00
N ILE A 29 -3.95 4.42 0.44
CA ILE A 29 -3.19 3.34 -0.22
C ILE A 29 -3.99 2.04 -0.23
N LEU A 30 -4.60 1.68 0.91
CA LEU A 30 -5.44 0.48 0.98
C LEU A 30 -6.69 0.62 0.10
N GLY A 31 -7.31 1.80 0.06
CA GLY A 31 -8.43 2.12 -0.82
C GLY A 31 -8.13 1.83 -2.29
N VAL A 32 -6.95 2.23 -2.77
CA VAL A 32 -6.50 1.94 -4.13
C VAL A 32 -6.18 0.45 -4.30
N ALA A 33 -5.48 -0.17 -3.34
CA ALA A 33 -5.07 -1.58 -3.43
C ALA A 33 -6.25 -2.55 -3.52
N MET A 34 -7.36 -2.26 -2.84
CA MET A 34 -8.59 -3.07 -2.89
C MET A 34 -9.28 -3.08 -4.26
N ARG A 35 -8.82 -2.27 -5.23
CA ARG A 35 -9.31 -2.31 -6.61
C ARG A 35 -8.63 -3.37 -7.47
N ALA A 36 -7.65 -4.09 -6.93
CA ALA A 36 -7.00 -5.20 -7.62
C ALA A 36 -8.01 -6.29 -8.00
N ALA A 37 -7.83 -6.90 -9.16
CA ALA A 37 -8.66 -8.04 -9.56
C ALA A 37 -8.40 -9.24 -8.63
N SER A 38 -9.45 -9.98 -8.29
CA SER A 38 -9.37 -11.22 -7.52
C SER A 38 -10.21 -12.32 -8.18
N SER A 39 -9.89 -13.58 -7.88
CA SER A 39 -10.71 -14.72 -8.33
C SER A 39 -12.17 -14.51 -7.94
N MET A 40 -13.08 -14.65 -8.91
CA MET A 40 -14.52 -14.44 -8.74
C MET A 40 -14.90 -13.12 -8.04
N ASN A 41 -14.03 -12.11 -8.06
CA ASN A 41 -14.17 -10.86 -7.31
C ASN A 41 -14.45 -11.06 -5.80
N THR A 42 -13.93 -12.14 -5.20
CA THR A 42 -14.15 -12.42 -3.77
C THR A 42 -13.49 -11.43 -2.82
N GLN A 43 -12.53 -10.62 -3.30
CA GLN A 43 -11.80 -9.64 -2.51
C GLN A 43 -11.30 -10.21 -1.17
N PRO A 44 -10.55 -11.34 -1.19
CA PRO A 44 -10.31 -12.15 0.00
C PRO A 44 -9.19 -11.58 0.90
N TRP A 45 -9.00 -10.27 0.90
CA TRP A 45 -7.97 -9.58 1.66
C TRP A 45 -8.50 -9.08 3.00
N ASN A 46 -7.69 -9.25 4.03
CA ASN A 46 -7.89 -8.64 5.35
C ASN A 46 -6.61 -7.90 5.70
N PHE A 47 -6.71 -6.59 5.94
CA PHE A 47 -5.58 -5.73 6.28
C PHE A 47 -5.62 -5.39 7.76
N TYR A 48 -4.52 -5.65 8.46
CA TYR A 48 -4.31 -5.24 9.85
C TYR A 48 -3.18 -4.22 9.88
N VAL A 49 -3.47 -3.01 10.34
CA VAL A 49 -2.48 -1.95 10.50
C VAL A 49 -2.05 -1.92 11.96
N ILE A 50 -0.78 -2.21 12.22
CA ILE A 50 -0.18 -2.14 13.56
C ILE A 50 0.59 -0.83 13.66
N THR A 51 0.23 0.00 14.63
CA THR A 51 0.85 1.31 14.90
C THR A 51 1.25 1.41 16.37
N GLY A 52 2.26 2.21 16.68
CA GLY A 52 2.74 2.48 18.04
C GLY A 52 3.50 3.79 18.11
#